data_AF-A0A2N2BL63-F1
#
_entry.id   AF-A0A2N2BL63-F1
#
_cell.length_a   1.000
_cell.length_b   1.000
_cell.length_c   1.000
_cell.angle_alpha   90.00
_cell.angle_beta   90.00
_cell.angle_gamma   90.00
#
_symmetry.space_group_name_H-M   'P 1'
#
loop_
_entity.id
_entity.type
_entity.pdbx_description
1 polymer ?
#
loop_
_entity_poly.entity_id
_entity_poly.type
_entity_poly.pdbx_seq_one_letter_code
_entity_poly.pdbx_strand_id
1 'polypeptide(L)'
;MIKKHYQDEIILIVDFGAQYNQLIARRVREARVYSEVVPYDITPDEIRQKNPKGIIFTGGPSSVHEEGAPQCDPEIYTMGIPILGICYGAQLMAEQLKGVTDSADIREYGKKALNFENDSVLFKDIPDGSTCWMSHTNYIQTIPEGFCITATTDSCPTGAMECHERKLYAVQFHPEVEHTQYGKEVLNNFIYDVCGCEGLWTMHNFAQEQIEAIKEQVGDRRVLCALSGGVDSSVAATLVHQAIGDKLTCIFVDHGLLRKDEGDQVEAIFKNRFNMNFIRVNCEDRFLGKLAGVSDPEQKRKI
;
A
#
# COMPACT_ATOMS: atom_id res chain seq x y z
N MET A 1 -22.39 1.89 22.01
CA MET A 1 -21.85 1.71 20.64
C MET A 1 -20.40 1.27 20.80
N ILE A 2 -19.98 0.23 20.10
CA ILE A 2 -18.58 -0.24 20.10
C ILE A 2 -17.73 0.82 19.38
N LYS A 3 -16.59 1.26 19.96
CA LYS A 3 -15.65 2.20 19.33
C LYS A 3 -15.05 1.49 18.12
N LYS A 4 -15.26 2.02 16.92
CA LYS A 4 -14.63 1.50 15.70
C LYS A 4 -13.19 2.01 15.62
N HIS A 5 -12.26 1.12 15.30
CA HIS A 5 -10.85 1.42 15.09
C HIS A 5 -10.54 1.47 13.60
N TYR A 6 -9.54 2.26 13.19
CA TYR A 6 -9.14 2.27 11.78
C TYR A 6 -8.66 0.89 11.28
N GLN A 7 -8.23 0.02 12.19
CA GLN A 7 -7.83 -1.37 11.91
C GLN A 7 -8.99 -2.35 11.85
N ASP A 8 -10.24 -1.93 12.07
CA ASP A 8 -11.40 -2.81 11.87
C ASP A 8 -11.67 -3.09 10.38
N GLU A 9 -11.06 -2.30 9.50
CA GLU A 9 -11.16 -2.39 8.05
C GLU A 9 -9.77 -2.53 7.44
N ILE A 10 -9.33 -3.78 7.29
CA ILE A 10 -8.02 -4.12 6.72
C ILE A 10 -8.22 -4.74 5.35
N ILE A 11 -7.48 -4.24 4.36
CA ILE A 11 -7.25 -4.93 3.09
C ILE A 11 -5.83 -5.49 3.10
N LEU A 12 -5.69 -6.81 2.92
CA LEU A 12 -4.37 -7.42 2.75
C LEU A 12 -3.95 -7.33 1.29
N ILE A 13 -2.68 -7.01 1.06
CA ILE A 13 -2.07 -6.96 -0.26
C ILE A 13 -1.02 -8.05 -0.29
N VAL A 14 -1.37 -9.18 -0.90
CA VAL A 14 -0.53 -10.37 -0.96
C VAL A 14 0.42 -10.21 -2.13
N ASP A 15 1.71 -10.08 -1.81
CA ASP A 15 2.72 -9.70 -2.77
C ASP A 15 3.41 -10.89 -3.44
N PHE A 16 3.16 -11.05 -4.74
CA PHE A 16 3.79 -12.04 -5.62
C PHE A 16 5.04 -11.50 -6.34
N GLY A 17 5.66 -10.44 -5.80
CA GLY A 17 6.87 -9.82 -6.36
C GLY A 17 6.58 -8.67 -7.31
N ALA A 18 5.41 -8.04 -7.21
CA ALA A 18 5.06 -6.90 -8.06
C ALA A 18 5.95 -5.69 -7.77
N GLN A 19 6.43 -5.02 -8.82
CA GLN A 19 7.06 -3.71 -8.70
C GLN A 19 6.10 -2.66 -8.09
N TYR A 20 4.78 -2.84 -8.24
CA TYR A 20 3.75 -1.87 -7.85
C TYR A 20 2.96 -2.24 -6.57
N ASN A 21 3.42 -3.22 -5.79
CA ASN A 21 2.79 -3.61 -4.51
C ASN A 21 2.49 -2.43 -3.56
N GLN A 22 3.46 -1.54 -3.36
CA GLN A 22 3.35 -0.35 -2.50
C GLN A 22 2.39 0.69 -3.10
N LEU A 23 2.23 0.71 -4.42
CA LEU A 23 1.29 1.61 -5.09
C LEU A 23 -0.15 1.16 -4.83
N ILE A 24 -0.44 -0.15 -4.91
CA ILE A 24 -1.73 -0.71 -4.50
C ILE A 24 -2.01 -0.34 -3.04
N ALA A 25 -1.04 -0.53 -2.14
CA ALA A 25 -1.18 -0.17 -0.73
C ALA A 25 -1.54 1.28 -0.53
N ARG A 26 -0.85 2.17 -1.26
CA ARG A 26 -1.13 3.59 -1.28
C ARG A 26 -2.54 3.90 -1.78
N ARG A 27 -3.02 3.28 -2.87
CA ARG A 27 -4.39 3.50 -3.40
C ARG A 27 -5.47 3.11 -2.39
N VAL A 28 -5.28 2.00 -1.69
CA VAL A 28 -6.19 1.61 -0.61
C VAL A 28 -6.19 2.65 0.53
N ARG A 29 -5.01 3.17 0.94
CA ARG A 29 -4.94 4.25 1.95
C ARG A 29 -5.56 5.56 1.46
N GLU A 30 -5.44 5.89 0.17
CA GLU A 30 -6.10 7.04 -0.46
C GLU A 30 -7.63 6.88 -0.47
N ALA A 31 -8.12 5.64 -0.53
CA ALA A 31 -9.52 5.26 -0.28
C ALA A 31 -9.87 5.18 1.22
N ARG A 32 -9.05 5.73 2.13
CA ARG A 32 -9.33 5.79 3.57
C ARG A 32 -9.60 4.43 4.21
N VAL A 33 -9.00 3.36 3.70
CA VAL A 33 -9.04 2.03 4.33
C VAL A 33 -7.62 1.63 4.71
N TYR A 34 -7.44 0.93 5.83
CA TYR A 34 -6.12 0.45 6.23
C TYR A 34 -5.69 -0.69 5.31
N SER A 35 -4.41 -0.73 4.97
CA SER A 35 -3.84 -1.75 4.10
C SER A 35 -2.54 -2.29 4.65
N GLU A 36 -2.29 -3.58 4.48
CA GLU A 36 -1.04 -4.20 4.90
C GLU A 36 -0.49 -5.05 3.74
N VAL A 37 0.78 -4.84 3.38
CA VAL A 37 1.47 -5.67 2.40
C VAL A 37 2.04 -6.88 3.13
N VAL A 38 1.69 -8.08 2.66
CA VAL A 38 2.07 -9.36 3.24
C VAL A 38 2.70 -10.25 2.16
N PRO A 39 3.61 -11.18 2.52
CA PRO A 39 4.23 -12.05 1.53
C PRO A 39 3.21 -13.05 0.95
N TYR A 40 3.50 -13.58 -0.24
CA TYR A 40 2.61 -14.53 -0.94
C TYR A 40 2.39 -15.85 -0.19
N ASP A 41 3.32 -16.24 0.68
CA ASP A 41 3.29 -17.45 1.49
C ASP A 41 2.54 -17.29 2.82
N ILE A 42 1.82 -16.17 3.00
CA ILE A 42 0.93 -15.98 4.14
C ILE A 42 -0.09 -17.13 4.23
N THR A 43 -0.23 -17.69 5.43
CA THR A 43 -1.08 -18.84 5.68
C THR A 43 -2.55 -18.45 5.89
N PRO A 44 -3.51 -19.36 5.66
CA PRO A 44 -4.91 -19.13 6.00
C PRO A 44 -5.14 -18.74 7.47
N ASP A 45 -4.35 -19.30 8.40
CA ASP A 45 -4.44 -18.98 9.82
C ASP A 45 -3.98 -17.55 10.16
N GLU A 46 -2.90 -17.08 9.52
CA GLU A 46 -2.46 -15.68 9.66
C GLU A 46 -3.50 -14.71 9.09
N ILE A 47 -4.13 -15.06 7.96
CA ILE A 47 -5.23 -14.27 7.39
C ILE A 47 -6.42 -14.22 8.36
N ARG A 48 -6.80 -15.36 8.97
CA ARG A 48 -7.88 -15.40 9.98
C ARG A 48 -7.58 -14.50 11.18
N GLN A 49 -6.34 -14.51 11.66
CA GLN A 49 -5.91 -13.68 12.79
C GLN A 49 -6.01 -12.18 12.46
N LYS A 50 -5.68 -11.80 11.22
CA LYS A 50 -5.79 -10.42 10.73
C LYS A 50 -7.23 -9.99 10.43
N ASN A 51 -8.13 -10.94 10.19
CA ASN A 51 -9.56 -10.73 9.95
C ASN A 51 -9.86 -9.61 8.91
N PRO A 52 -9.31 -9.70 7.68
CA PRO A 52 -9.44 -8.63 6.70
C PRO A 52 -10.83 -8.56 6.07
N LYS A 53 -11.19 -7.38 5.57
CA LYS A 53 -12.41 -7.13 4.78
C LYS A 53 -12.25 -7.54 3.32
N GLY A 54 -11.01 -7.66 2.85
CA GLY A 54 -10.70 -8.06 1.48
C GLY A 54 -9.22 -8.33 1.30
N ILE A 55 -8.91 -9.00 0.21
CA ILE A 55 -7.55 -9.36 -0.19
C ILE A 55 -7.33 -8.89 -1.63
N ILE A 56 -6.16 -8.30 -1.90
CA ILE A 56 -5.71 -7.98 -3.25
C ILE A 56 -4.45 -8.79 -3.53
N PHE A 57 -4.50 -9.64 -4.55
CA PHE A 57 -3.33 -10.35 -5.07
C PHE A 57 -2.64 -9.46 -6.09
N THR A 58 -1.36 -9.15 -5.83
CA THR A 58 -0.60 -8.28 -6.73
C THR A 58 -0.25 -8.97 -8.04
N GLY A 59 0.27 -8.18 -8.99
CA GLY A 59 0.97 -8.72 -10.14
C GLY A 59 2.29 -9.40 -9.75
N GLY A 60 3.09 -9.75 -10.75
CA GLY A 60 4.39 -10.37 -10.54
C GLY A 60 5.12 -10.53 -11.87
N PRO A 61 6.44 -10.64 -11.85
CA PRO A 61 7.23 -10.84 -13.07
C PRO A 61 7.21 -12.30 -13.56
N SER A 62 6.84 -13.24 -12.69
CA SER A 62 6.83 -14.68 -12.98
C SER A 62 5.68 -15.09 -13.89
N SER A 63 5.84 -16.21 -14.58
CA SER A 63 4.74 -16.95 -15.21
C SER A 63 4.20 -17.99 -14.23
N VAL A 64 2.89 -18.16 -14.15
CA VAL A 64 2.25 -19.15 -13.24
C VAL A 64 2.69 -20.60 -13.51
N HIS A 65 3.13 -20.89 -14.73
CA HIS A 65 3.63 -22.21 -15.16
C HIS A 65 5.13 -22.42 -14.93
N GLU A 66 5.85 -21.40 -14.46
CA GLU A 66 7.29 -21.48 -14.23
C GLU A 66 7.59 -22.31 -12.97
N GLU A 67 8.67 -23.09 -13.00
CA GLU A 67 9.09 -23.88 -11.84
C GLU A 67 9.45 -22.96 -10.67
N GLY A 68 8.82 -23.16 -9.52
CA GLY A 68 9.02 -22.31 -8.34
C GLY A 68 8.30 -20.96 -8.39
N ALA A 69 7.39 -20.75 -9.35
CA ALA A 69 6.57 -19.55 -9.41
C ALA A 69 5.80 -19.33 -8.08
N PRO A 70 5.71 -18.10 -7.56
CA PRO A 70 4.98 -17.80 -6.32
C PRO A 70 3.53 -18.30 -6.34
N GLN A 71 3.13 -19.10 -5.34
CA GLN A 71 1.78 -19.64 -5.19
C GLN A 71 1.19 -19.23 -3.84
N CYS A 72 -0.13 -19.05 -3.77
CA CYS A 72 -0.82 -18.94 -2.47
C CYS A 72 -1.49 -20.28 -2.09
N ASP A 73 -1.83 -20.43 -0.81
CA ASP A 73 -2.63 -21.54 -0.34
C ASP A 73 -4.05 -21.49 -0.96
N PRO A 74 -4.51 -22.54 -1.67
CA PRO A 74 -5.85 -22.56 -2.28
C PRO A 74 -7.01 -22.43 -1.29
N GLU A 75 -6.80 -22.74 0.01
CA GLU A 75 -7.82 -22.56 1.04
C GLU A 75 -8.30 -21.11 1.11
N ILE A 76 -7.43 -20.14 0.79
CA ILE A 76 -7.72 -18.70 0.82
C ILE A 76 -8.95 -18.36 -0.03
N TYR A 77 -9.14 -19.00 -1.19
CA TYR A 77 -10.30 -18.76 -2.06
C TYR A 77 -11.64 -19.25 -1.50
N THR A 78 -11.61 -20.00 -0.39
CA THR A 78 -12.82 -20.60 0.23
C THR A 78 -13.14 -19.97 1.59
N MET A 79 -12.35 -19.01 2.06
CA MET A 79 -12.54 -18.33 3.34
C MET A 79 -13.74 -17.37 3.38
N GLY A 80 -14.41 -17.12 2.24
CA GLY A 80 -15.54 -16.18 2.14
C GLY A 80 -15.14 -14.70 2.22
N ILE A 81 -13.84 -14.41 2.18
CA ILE A 81 -13.27 -13.06 2.13
C ILE A 81 -13.17 -12.65 0.65
N PRO A 82 -13.62 -11.45 0.26
CA PRO A 82 -13.46 -10.97 -1.12
C PRO A 82 -12.01 -10.92 -1.59
N ILE A 83 -11.74 -11.32 -2.83
CA ILE A 83 -10.39 -11.31 -3.41
C ILE A 83 -10.41 -10.62 -4.77
N LEU A 84 -9.49 -9.69 -4.98
CA LEU A 84 -9.17 -9.09 -6.27
C LEU A 84 -7.78 -9.54 -6.75
N GLY A 85 -7.72 -10.30 -7.84
CA GLY A 85 -6.49 -10.64 -8.54
C GLY A 85 -6.10 -9.60 -9.59
N ILE A 86 -4.86 -9.13 -9.54
CA ILE A 86 -4.32 -8.18 -10.55
C ILE A 86 -3.21 -8.87 -11.34
N CYS A 87 -3.35 -8.94 -12.66
CA CYS A 87 -2.37 -9.51 -13.59
C CYS A 87 -1.92 -10.93 -13.21
N TYR A 88 -0.75 -11.11 -12.58
CA TYR A 88 -0.31 -12.42 -12.07
C TYR A 88 -1.30 -13.01 -11.07
N GLY A 89 -1.80 -12.20 -10.13
CA GLY A 89 -2.82 -12.65 -9.17
C GLY A 89 -4.12 -13.12 -9.84
N ALA A 90 -4.49 -12.53 -10.99
CA ALA A 90 -5.62 -12.97 -11.80
C ALA A 90 -5.35 -14.32 -12.48
N GLN A 91 -4.15 -14.49 -13.05
CA GLN A 91 -3.72 -15.73 -13.69
C GLN A 91 -3.60 -16.87 -12.67
N LEU A 92 -3.01 -16.62 -11.51
CA LEU A 92 -2.89 -17.58 -10.42
C LEU A 92 -4.26 -18.04 -9.94
N MET A 93 -5.19 -17.09 -9.74
CA MET A 93 -6.57 -17.39 -9.39
C MET A 93 -7.24 -18.27 -10.45
N ALA A 94 -7.05 -17.96 -11.74
CA ALA A 94 -7.61 -18.78 -12.82
C ALA A 94 -7.07 -20.22 -12.78
N GLU A 95 -5.74 -20.39 -12.75
CA GLU A 95 -5.09 -21.71 -12.73
C GLU A 95 -5.49 -22.55 -11.52
N GLN A 96 -5.41 -21.98 -10.31
CA GLN A 96 -5.69 -22.71 -9.08
C GLN A 96 -7.18 -23.11 -8.98
N LEU A 97 -8.06 -22.39 -9.66
CA LEU A 97 -9.49 -22.69 -9.75
C LEU A 97 -9.90 -23.47 -11.00
N LYS A 98 -8.94 -24.13 -11.67
CA LYS A 98 -9.17 -25.03 -12.83
C LYS A 98 -9.59 -24.30 -14.13
N GLY A 99 -9.30 -23.02 -14.24
CA GLY A 99 -9.19 -22.33 -15.53
C GLY A 99 -7.90 -22.71 -16.25
N VAL A 100 -7.62 -22.02 -17.35
CA VAL A 100 -6.40 -22.21 -18.16
C VAL A 100 -5.83 -20.86 -18.55
N THR A 101 -4.54 -20.66 -18.32
CA THR A 101 -3.77 -19.54 -18.84
C THR A 101 -2.83 -20.00 -19.94
N ASP A 102 -2.69 -19.17 -20.97
CA ASP A 102 -1.86 -19.46 -22.13
C ASP A 102 -0.94 -18.27 -22.45
N SER A 103 0.14 -18.53 -23.19
CA SER A 103 1.00 -17.48 -23.72
C SER A 103 0.30 -16.77 -24.88
N ALA A 104 0.32 -15.43 -24.89
CA ALA A 104 -0.19 -14.67 -26.02
C ALA A 104 0.84 -14.61 -27.14
N ASP A 105 0.42 -14.86 -28.38
CA ASP A 105 1.24 -14.64 -29.59
C ASP A 105 1.68 -13.17 -29.71
N ILE A 106 0.86 -12.25 -29.20
CA ILE A 106 1.10 -10.81 -29.16
C ILE A 106 1.15 -10.38 -27.69
N ARG A 107 2.31 -9.91 -27.24
CA ARG A 107 2.45 -9.37 -25.88
C ARG A 107 1.68 -8.04 -25.78
N GLU A 108 0.79 -7.94 -24.80
CA GLU A 108 0.07 -6.71 -24.51
C GLU A 108 0.81 -5.87 -23.49
N TYR A 109 1.45 -4.81 -23.98
CA TYR A 109 2.01 -3.75 -23.14
C TYR A 109 1.43 -2.40 -23.53
N GLY A 110 0.92 -1.68 -22.54
CA GLY A 110 0.53 -0.29 -22.67
C GLY A 110 -0.97 -0.05 -22.67
N LYS A 111 -1.36 1.08 -23.26
CA LYS A 111 -2.74 1.58 -23.23
C LYS A 111 -3.64 0.78 -24.15
N LYS A 112 -4.77 0.32 -23.61
CA LYS A 112 -5.80 -0.44 -24.33
C LYS A 112 -7.18 0.04 -23.92
N ALA A 113 -8.14 -0.02 -24.83
CA ALA A 113 -9.54 0.21 -24.50
C ALA A 113 -10.14 -1.08 -23.91
N LEU A 114 -10.86 -0.95 -22.80
CA LEU A 114 -11.67 -2.02 -22.24
C LEU A 114 -13.05 -1.97 -22.88
N ASN A 115 -13.51 -3.13 -23.34
CA ASN A 115 -14.89 -3.35 -23.77
C ASN A 115 -15.59 -4.09 -22.63
N PHE A 116 -16.59 -3.47 -22.02
CA PHE A 116 -17.32 -4.09 -20.91
C PHE A 116 -18.37 -5.07 -21.41
N GLU A 117 -18.44 -6.20 -20.74
CA GLU A 117 -19.40 -7.27 -20.99
C GLU A 117 -20.12 -7.59 -19.69
N ASN A 118 -21.41 -7.97 -19.78
CA ASN A 118 -22.23 -8.29 -18.60
C ASN A 118 -22.30 -7.14 -17.57
N ASP A 119 -23.06 -7.37 -16.49
CA ASP A 119 -23.05 -6.46 -15.35
C ASP A 119 -21.81 -6.74 -14.50
N SER A 120 -21.11 -5.69 -14.08
CA SER A 120 -19.89 -5.77 -13.28
C SER A 120 -19.98 -4.87 -12.07
N VAL A 121 -19.60 -5.38 -10.91
CA VAL A 121 -19.49 -4.55 -9.70
C VAL A 121 -18.22 -3.70 -9.78
N LEU A 122 -17.13 -4.22 -10.33
CA LEU A 122 -15.88 -3.49 -10.48
C LEU A 122 -15.99 -2.30 -11.43
N PHE A 123 -16.77 -2.43 -12.51
CA PHE A 123 -16.90 -1.41 -13.57
C PHE A 123 -18.14 -0.53 -13.44
N LYS A 124 -18.82 -0.59 -12.29
CA LYS A 124 -19.92 0.31 -11.96
C LYS A 124 -19.50 1.77 -12.13
N ASP A 125 -20.33 2.53 -12.84
CA ASP A 125 -20.15 3.95 -13.17
C ASP A 125 -18.88 4.29 -13.98
N ILE A 126 -18.25 3.29 -14.63
CA ILE A 126 -17.13 3.49 -15.54
C ILE A 126 -17.62 3.46 -16.99
N PRO A 127 -17.25 4.44 -17.85
CA PRO A 127 -17.64 4.42 -19.26
C PRO A 127 -17.02 3.26 -20.03
N ASP A 128 -17.80 2.61 -20.90
CA ASP A 128 -17.29 1.64 -21.86
C ASP A 128 -16.26 2.26 -22.82
N GLY A 129 -15.27 1.48 -23.27
CA GLY A 129 -14.13 1.97 -24.06
C GLY A 129 -13.06 2.71 -23.24
N SER A 130 -13.17 2.72 -21.91
CA SER A 130 -12.19 3.34 -21.01
C SER A 130 -10.79 2.78 -21.18
N THR A 131 -9.78 3.64 -21.04
CA THR A 131 -8.38 3.23 -21.21
C THR A 131 -7.80 2.57 -19.97
N CYS A 132 -7.20 1.39 -20.12
CA CYS A 132 -6.44 0.68 -19.10
C CYS A 132 -4.98 0.47 -19.49
N TRP A 133 -4.15 0.13 -18.50
CA TRP A 133 -2.75 -0.24 -18.70
C TRP A 133 -2.54 -1.76 -18.60
N MET A 134 -2.39 -2.40 -19.75
CA MET A 134 -2.06 -3.83 -19.86
C MET A 134 -0.55 -4.04 -19.74
N SER A 135 -0.15 -5.12 -19.06
CA SER A 135 1.26 -5.48 -18.89
C SER A 135 1.42 -6.99 -18.66
N HIS A 136 1.01 -7.81 -19.63
CA HIS A 136 1.05 -9.26 -19.49
C HIS A 136 1.52 -9.96 -20.79
N THR A 137 2.23 -11.06 -20.62
CA THR A 137 2.62 -11.97 -21.71
C THR A 137 1.68 -13.15 -21.83
N ASN A 138 1.01 -13.49 -20.73
CA ASN A 138 0.07 -14.59 -20.65
C ASN A 138 -1.32 -14.02 -20.43
N TYR A 139 -2.35 -14.74 -20.86
CA TYR A 139 -3.75 -14.35 -20.70
C TYR A 139 -4.55 -15.53 -20.16
N ILE A 140 -5.72 -15.25 -19.60
CA ILE A 140 -6.65 -16.28 -19.16
C ILE A 140 -7.44 -16.73 -20.40
N GLN A 141 -7.14 -17.93 -20.89
CA GLN A 141 -7.76 -18.53 -22.07
C GLN A 141 -9.12 -19.14 -21.73
N THR A 142 -9.19 -19.85 -20.61
CA THR A 142 -10.44 -20.46 -20.11
C THR A 142 -10.67 -19.99 -18.69
N ILE A 143 -11.82 -19.35 -18.45
CA ILE A 143 -12.20 -18.94 -17.10
C ILE A 143 -12.61 -20.15 -16.24
N PRO A 144 -12.40 -20.11 -14.92
CA PRO A 144 -12.91 -21.13 -14.00
C PRO A 144 -14.45 -21.24 -14.01
N GLU A 145 -14.98 -22.38 -13.57
CA GLU A 145 -16.42 -22.57 -13.40
C GLU A 145 -17.00 -21.54 -12.41
N GLY A 146 -18.16 -20.97 -12.76
CA GLY A 146 -18.87 -19.98 -11.96
C GLY A 146 -18.38 -18.54 -12.15
N PHE A 147 -17.36 -18.30 -12.98
CA PHE A 147 -16.96 -16.95 -13.38
C PHE A 147 -17.71 -16.50 -14.64
N CYS A 148 -17.89 -15.19 -14.78
CA CYS A 148 -18.24 -14.52 -16.03
C CYS A 148 -17.12 -13.57 -16.46
N ILE A 149 -16.95 -13.41 -17.77
CA ILE A 149 -16.07 -12.36 -18.32
C ILE A 149 -16.81 -11.03 -18.20
N THR A 150 -16.16 -10.02 -17.63
CA THR A 150 -16.76 -8.69 -17.43
C THR A 150 -16.09 -7.57 -18.21
N ALA A 151 -14.89 -7.83 -18.73
CA ALA A 151 -14.24 -6.92 -19.67
C ALA A 151 -13.32 -7.69 -20.61
N THR A 152 -13.19 -7.18 -21.84
CA THR A 152 -12.29 -7.69 -22.87
C THR A 152 -11.48 -6.53 -23.49
N THR A 153 -10.45 -6.87 -24.26
CA THR A 153 -9.78 -5.94 -25.18
C THR A 153 -9.71 -6.58 -26.56
N ASP A 154 -9.27 -5.81 -27.57
CA ASP A 154 -9.09 -6.32 -28.93
C ASP A 154 -8.17 -7.55 -29.03
N SER A 155 -7.26 -7.75 -28.07
CA SER A 155 -6.27 -8.84 -28.09
C SER A 155 -6.23 -9.69 -26.81
N CYS A 156 -7.10 -9.41 -25.82
CA CYS A 156 -7.24 -10.18 -24.60
C CYS A 156 -8.71 -10.56 -24.37
N PRO A 157 -9.08 -11.85 -24.57
CA PRO A 157 -10.46 -12.32 -24.45
C PRO A 157 -10.98 -12.32 -23.01
N THR A 158 -10.08 -12.26 -22.02
CA THR A 158 -10.43 -12.19 -20.60
C THR A 158 -9.65 -11.04 -19.97
N GLY A 159 -10.10 -9.80 -20.23
CA GLY A 159 -9.53 -8.60 -19.61
C GLY A 159 -9.91 -8.47 -18.14
N ALA A 160 -11.09 -8.96 -17.77
CA ALA A 160 -11.53 -9.13 -16.39
C ALA A 160 -12.54 -10.29 -16.27
N MET A 161 -12.59 -10.91 -15.09
CA MET A 161 -13.58 -11.94 -14.77
C MET A 161 -14.05 -11.83 -13.31
N GLU A 162 -15.31 -12.20 -13.07
CA GLU A 162 -15.95 -12.07 -11.75
C GLU A 162 -16.74 -13.34 -11.39
N CYS A 163 -16.69 -13.73 -10.13
CA CYS A 163 -17.55 -14.76 -9.53
C CYS A 163 -18.21 -14.14 -8.28
N HIS A 164 -19.41 -13.58 -8.45
CA HIS A 164 -20.10 -12.85 -7.39
C HIS A 164 -20.44 -13.73 -6.18
N GLU A 165 -20.85 -14.99 -6.40
CA GLU A 165 -21.20 -15.92 -5.32
C GLU A 165 -20.03 -16.14 -4.36
N ARG A 166 -18.82 -16.28 -4.91
CA ARG A 166 -17.58 -16.52 -4.16
C ARG A 166 -16.83 -15.23 -3.81
N LYS A 167 -17.30 -14.08 -4.31
CA LYS A 167 -16.66 -12.76 -4.21
C LYS A 167 -15.22 -12.75 -4.71
N LEU A 168 -14.98 -13.43 -5.83
CA LEU A 168 -13.68 -13.49 -6.48
C LEU A 168 -13.70 -12.64 -7.74
N TYR A 169 -12.73 -11.76 -7.87
CA TYR A 169 -12.64 -10.76 -8.90
C TYR A 169 -11.24 -10.76 -9.47
N ALA A 170 -11.09 -10.53 -10.77
CA ALA A 170 -9.79 -10.55 -11.42
C ALA A 170 -9.74 -9.58 -12.60
N VAL A 171 -8.61 -8.89 -12.73
CA VAL A 171 -8.31 -7.96 -13.84
C VAL A 171 -6.92 -8.25 -14.41
N GLN A 172 -6.80 -8.18 -15.73
CA GLN A 172 -5.53 -8.42 -16.45
C GLN A 172 -4.71 -7.13 -16.68
N PHE A 173 -5.25 -5.98 -16.27
CA PHE A 173 -4.61 -4.67 -16.29
C PHE A 173 -4.27 -4.19 -14.88
N HIS A 174 -3.50 -3.09 -14.78
CA HIS A 174 -3.09 -2.49 -13.50
C HIS A 174 -3.99 -1.29 -13.13
N PRO A 175 -4.99 -1.45 -12.25
CA PRO A 175 -5.82 -0.33 -11.80
C PRO A 175 -5.10 0.66 -10.87
N GLU A 176 -3.95 0.28 -10.31
CA GLU A 176 -3.19 1.10 -9.37
C GLU A 176 -2.38 2.23 -10.03
N VAL A 177 -2.08 2.11 -11.33
CA VAL A 177 -1.27 3.07 -12.09
C VAL A 177 -2.13 4.17 -12.72
N GLU A 178 -1.58 5.39 -12.78
CA GLU A 178 -2.24 6.58 -13.37
C GLU A 178 -2.59 6.42 -14.86
N HIS A 179 -1.97 5.47 -15.55
CA HIS A 179 -2.25 5.20 -16.97
C HIS A 179 -3.63 4.56 -17.19
N THR A 180 -4.19 3.93 -16.18
CA THR A 180 -5.56 3.40 -16.19
C THR A 180 -6.51 4.50 -15.74
N GLN A 181 -7.28 5.06 -16.68
CA GLN A 181 -8.04 6.30 -16.50
C GLN A 181 -8.98 6.28 -15.29
N TYR A 182 -9.63 5.15 -15.05
CA TYR A 182 -10.58 4.93 -13.95
C TYR A 182 -10.12 3.85 -12.98
N GLY A 183 -8.80 3.67 -12.85
CA GLY A 183 -8.23 2.61 -12.02
C GLY A 183 -8.53 2.79 -10.53
N LYS A 184 -8.62 4.05 -10.08
CA LYS A 184 -9.03 4.39 -8.71
C LYS A 184 -10.47 3.98 -8.44
N GLU A 185 -11.37 4.22 -9.39
CA GLU A 185 -12.78 3.86 -9.31
C GLU A 185 -12.95 2.34 -9.24
N VAL A 186 -12.21 1.56 -10.05
CA VAL A 186 -12.20 0.09 -9.98
C VAL A 186 -11.79 -0.40 -8.57
N LEU A 187 -10.71 0.16 -8.01
CA LEU A 187 -10.26 -0.20 -6.66
C LEU A 187 -11.28 0.21 -5.60
N ASN A 188 -11.89 1.39 -5.73
CA ASN A 188 -12.93 1.86 -4.81
C ASN A 188 -14.18 0.98 -4.86
N ASN A 189 -14.61 0.55 -6.04
CA ASN A 189 -15.75 -0.34 -6.20
C ASN A 189 -15.47 -1.68 -5.50
N PHE A 190 -14.26 -2.23 -5.63
CA PHE A 190 -13.86 -3.40 -4.84
C PHE A 190 -13.88 -3.12 -3.32
N ILE A 191 -13.22 -2.05 -2.87
CA ILE A 191 -13.06 -1.73 -1.44
C ILE A 191 -14.40 -1.42 -0.75
N TYR A 192 -15.29 -0.67 -1.40
CA TYR A 192 -16.53 -0.22 -0.78
C TYR A 192 -17.72 -1.12 -1.14
N ASP A 193 -17.95 -1.40 -2.42
CA ASP A 193 -19.14 -2.14 -2.84
C ASP A 193 -18.98 -3.67 -2.65
N VAL A 194 -17.75 -4.21 -2.78
CA VAL A 194 -17.50 -5.65 -2.58
C VAL A 194 -17.08 -5.96 -1.13
N CYS A 195 -16.08 -5.25 -0.61
CA CYS A 195 -15.56 -5.50 0.75
C CYS A 195 -16.39 -4.86 1.87
N GLY A 196 -17.24 -3.88 1.55
CA GLY A 196 -18.12 -3.23 2.51
C GLY A 196 -17.38 -2.36 3.54
N CYS A 197 -16.21 -1.80 3.17
CA CYS A 197 -15.52 -0.85 4.02
C CYS A 197 -16.28 0.49 4.10
N GLU A 198 -16.11 1.25 5.18
CA GLU A 198 -16.73 2.56 5.40
C GLU A 198 -15.71 3.71 5.30
N GLY A 199 -14.41 3.41 5.34
CA GLY A 199 -13.35 4.40 5.19
C GLY A 199 -12.89 4.97 6.53
N LEU A 200 -12.57 4.10 7.50
CA LEU A 200 -12.19 4.49 8.86
C LEU A 200 -10.75 5.02 8.98
N TRP A 201 -9.89 4.78 8.00
CA TRP A 201 -8.51 5.26 7.97
C TRP A 201 -8.45 6.74 7.57
N THR A 202 -8.43 7.60 8.58
CA THR A 202 -8.17 9.03 8.44
C THR A 202 -6.99 9.43 9.33
N MET A 203 -6.24 10.47 8.95
CA MET A 203 -5.13 10.96 9.77
C MET A 203 -5.58 11.41 11.16
N HIS A 204 -6.84 11.86 11.30
CA HIS A 204 -7.42 12.18 12.60
C HIS A 204 -7.58 10.93 13.47
N ASN A 205 -8.26 9.90 12.97
CA ASN A 205 -8.47 8.65 13.72
C ASN A 205 -7.14 7.97 14.05
N PHE A 206 -6.25 7.88 13.06
CA PHE A 206 -4.91 7.34 13.26
C PHE A 206 -4.15 8.09 14.35
N ALA A 207 -4.10 9.42 14.30
CA ALA A 207 -3.38 10.20 15.31
C ALA A 207 -3.96 9.98 16.72
N GLN A 208 -5.28 9.98 16.89
CA GLN A 208 -5.92 9.75 18.18
C GLN A 208 -5.56 8.37 18.75
N GLU A 209 -5.69 7.31 17.95
CA GLU A 209 -5.37 5.95 18.38
C GLU A 209 -3.87 5.78 18.68
N GLN A 210 -2.98 6.38 17.88
CA GLN A 210 -1.55 6.33 18.16
C GLN A 210 -1.16 7.12 19.41
N ILE A 211 -1.80 8.26 19.68
CA ILE A 211 -1.57 9.04 20.90
C ILE A 211 -1.97 8.20 22.14
N GLU A 212 -3.11 7.52 22.09
CA GLU A 212 -3.54 6.59 23.15
C GLU A 212 -2.52 5.44 23.34
N ALA A 213 -2.12 4.79 22.25
CA ALA A 213 -1.16 3.69 22.28
C ALA A 213 0.22 4.11 22.80
N ILE A 214 0.74 5.27 22.38
CA ILE A 214 2.02 5.82 22.87
C ILE A 214 1.92 6.10 24.37
N LYS A 215 0.81 6.68 24.82
CA LYS A 215 0.61 6.99 26.24
C LYS A 215 0.61 5.73 27.10
N GLU A 216 -0.09 4.69 26.66
CA GLU A 216 -0.11 3.39 27.34
C GLU A 216 1.26 2.73 27.34
N GLN A 217 1.91 2.65 26.17
CA GLN A 217 3.22 2.03 26.03
C GLN A 217 4.27 2.74 26.88
N VAL A 218 4.31 4.07 26.91
CA VAL A 218 5.34 4.82 27.64
C VAL A 218 5.07 4.83 29.15
N GLY A 219 3.81 5.04 29.56
CA GLY A 219 3.42 5.21 30.95
C GLY A 219 4.14 6.40 31.60
N ASP A 220 4.92 6.13 32.66
CA ASP A 220 5.65 7.15 33.42
C ASP A 220 7.12 7.34 33.02
N ARG A 221 7.56 6.65 31.96
CA ARG A 221 8.92 6.77 31.46
C ARG A 221 9.11 8.07 30.68
N ARG A 222 10.39 8.48 30.56
CA ARG A 222 10.80 9.59 29.69
C ARG A 222 11.23 9.07 28.33
N VAL A 223 11.02 9.87 27.30
CA VAL A 223 11.36 9.53 25.91
C VAL A 223 12.33 10.58 25.38
N LEU A 224 13.32 10.13 24.61
CA LEU A 224 14.25 10.98 23.90
C LEU A 224 14.01 10.83 22.39
N CYS A 225 13.87 11.94 21.69
CA CYS A 225 13.73 11.98 20.24
C CYS A 225 14.90 12.75 19.62
N ALA A 226 15.68 12.07 18.77
CA ALA A 226 16.66 12.73 17.93
C ALA A 226 15.92 13.37 16.74
N LEU A 227 15.80 14.70 16.77
CA LEU A 227 15.08 15.47 15.77
C LEU A 227 16.06 15.91 14.69
N SER A 228 15.76 15.61 13.43
CA SER A 228 16.62 15.93 12.28
C SER A 228 16.21 17.20 11.54
N GLY A 229 14.99 17.69 11.75
CA GLY A 229 14.35 18.74 10.94
C GLY A 229 13.57 18.19 9.74
N GLY A 230 13.72 16.90 9.44
CA GLY A 230 12.90 16.20 8.45
C GLY A 230 11.45 16.03 8.89
N VAL A 231 10.57 15.76 7.93
CA VAL A 231 9.12 15.62 8.17
C VAL A 231 8.82 14.47 9.15
N ASP A 232 9.46 13.31 8.99
CA ASP A 232 9.16 12.13 9.79
C ASP A 232 9.47 12.33 11.28
N SER A 233 10.68 12.80 11.60
CA SER A 233 11.09 13.05 12.98
C SER A 233 10.27 14.19 13.61
N SER A 234 9.86 15.17 12.81
CA SER A 234 8.98 16.27 13.22
C SER A 234 7.57 15.79 13.59
N VAL A 235 6.96 14.94 12.75
CA VAL A 235 5.63 14.37 13.01
C VAL A 235 5.67 13.41 14.19
N ALA A 236 6.70 12.55 14.26
CA ALA A 236 6.90 11.64 15.38
C ALA A 236 7.05 12.39 16.72
N ALA A 237 7.90 13.43 16.76
CA ALA A 237 8.05 14.28 17.94
C ALA A 237 6.72 14.93 18.34
N THR A 238 5.94 15.40 17.36
CA THR A 238 4.64 16.02 17.60
C THR A 238 3.63 15.04 18.19
N LEU A 239 3.49 13.84 17.62
CA LEU A 239 2.58 12.81 18.12
C LEU A 239 2.96 12.36 19.53
N VAL A 240 4.25 12.11 19.77
CA VAL A 240 4.74 11.69 21.09
C VAL A 240 4.53 12.81 22.11
N HIS A 241 4.83 14.07 21.76
CA HIS A 241 4.59 15.19 22.66
C HIS A 241 3.10 15.34 23.01
N GLN A 242 2.19 15.17 22.04
CA GLN A 242 0.76 15.17 22.32
C GLN A 242 0.34 14.04 23.28
N ALA A 243 1.02 12.89 23.24
CA ALA A 243 0.74 11.76 24.12
C ALA A 243 1.28 11.92 25.54
N ILE A 244 2.50 12.44 25.70
CA ILE A 244 3.24 12.40 27.00
C ILE A 244 3.79 13.74 27.48
N GLY A 245 3.57 14.83 26.73
CA GLY A 245 3.98 16.19 27.08
C GLY A 245 5.48 16.31 27.37
N ASP A 246 5.80 16.88 28.53
CA ASP A 246 7.18 17.18 28.98
C ASP A 246 8.04 15.95 29.28
N LYS A 247 7.45 14.74 29.25
CA LYS A 247 8.21 13.48 29.33
C LYS A 247 9.04 13.25 28.07
N LEU A 248 8.74 13.92 26.96
CA LEU A 248 9.54 13.93 25.74
C LEU A 248 10.64 14.99 25.82
N THR A 249 11.88 14.60 25.49
CA THR A 249 12.99 15.52 25.23
C THR A 249 13.46 15.37 23.79
N CYS A 250 13.40 16.44 23.01
CA CYS A 250 13.91 16.48 21.64
C CYS A 250 15.33 17.02 21.62
N ILE A 251 16.24 16.32 20.95
CA ILE A 251 17.61 16.78 20.71
C ILE A 251 17.77 17.03 19.22
N PHE A 252 18.12 18.25 18.85
CA PHE A 252 18.41 18.66 17.48
C PHE A 252 19.89 19.01 17.36
N VAL A 253 20.61 18.32 16.48
CA VAL A 253 22.04 18.55 16.23
C VAL A 253 22.19 19.36 14.97
N ASP A 254 22.55 20.63 15.14
CA ASP A 254 22.91 21.50 14.02
C ASP A 254 24.38 21.29 13.69
N HIS A 255 24.64 20.48 12.66
CA HIS A 255 26.00 20.16 12.21
C HIS A 255 26.57 21.19 11.23
N GLY A 256 25.89 22.31 10.96
CA GLY A 256 26.36 23.37 10.06
C GLY A 256 26.30 23.04 8.57
N LEU A 257 25.62 21.94 8.18
CA LEU A 257 25.42 21.55 6.77
C LEU A 257 23.92 21.50 6.40
N LEU A 258 23.10 22.22 7.16
CA LEU A 258 21.68 22.37 6.91
C LEU A 258 21.43 23.47 5.86
N ARG A 259 20.19 23.61 5.40
CA ARG A 259 19.81 24.74 4.57
C ARG A 259 19.85 26.03 5.39
N LYS A 260 19.90 27.15 4.68
CA LYS A 260 19.89 28.48 5.28
C LYS A 260 18.74 28.63 6.28
N ASP A 261 19.08 29.06 7.49
CA ASP A 261 18.16 29.33 8.62
C ASP A 261 17.34 28.12 9.10
N GLU A 262 17.64 26.89 8.65
CA GLU A 262 16.85 25.69 8.96
C GLU A 262 16.86 25.38 10.46
N GLY A 263 18.02 25.45 11.12
CA GLY A 263 18.13 25.22 12.56
C GLY A 263 17.30 26.21 13.40
N ASP A 264 17.29 27.48 13.00
CA ASP A 264 16.51 28.53 13.68
C ASP A 264 15.01 28.34 13.49
N GLN A 265 14.58 27.96 12.28
CA GLN A 265 13.19 27.65 11.98
C GLN A 265 12.69 26.44 12.78
N VAL A 266 13.49 25.38 12.85
CA VAL A 266 13.18 24.17 13.64
C VAL A 266 13.04 24.54 15.11
N GLU A 267 14.01 25.25 15.70
CA GLU A 267 13.95 25.67 17.10
C GLU A 267 12.71 26.54 17.36
N ALA A 268 12.42 27.51 16.49
CA ALA A 268 11.25 28.38 16.64
C ALA A 268 9.92 27.60 16.65
N ILE A 269 9.80 26.57 15.81
CA ILE A 269 8.59 25.74 15.75
C ILE A 269 8.46 24.88 17.02
N PHE A 270 9.47 24.07 17.34
CA PHE A 270 9.33 23.06 18.40
C PHE A 270 9.40 23.65 19.80
N LYS A 271 10.28 24.62 20.01
CA LYS A 271 10.46 25.25 21.33
C LYS A 271 9.45 26.35 21.59
N ASN A 272 9.23 27.27 20.63
CA ASN A 272 8.42 28.46 20.90
C ASN A 272 6.93 28.24 20.60
N ARG A 273 6.61 27.53 19.52
CA ARG A 273 5.20 27.32 19.12
C ARG A 273 4.58 26.09 19.78
N PHE A 274 5.31 24.97 19.83
CA PHE A 274 4.82 23.74 20.47
C PHE A 274 5.20 23.61 21.95
N ASN A 275 6.07 24.48 22.47
CA ASN A 275 6.52 24.45 23.86
C ASN A 275 7.11 23.09 24.30
N MET A 276 7.81 22.41 23.38
CA MET A 276 8.47 21.13 23.67
C MET A 276 9.80 21.35 24.40
N ASN A 277 10.17 20.38 25.25
CA ASN A 277 11.52 20.32 25.81
C ASN A 277 12.53 20.02 24.69
N PHE A 278 13.15 21.07 24.16
CA PHE A 278 13.97 21.05 22.97
C PHE A 278 15.40 21.53 23.28
N ILE A 279 16.38 20.69 22.95
CA ILE A 279 17.81 20.95 23.13
C ILE A 279 18.44 21.06 21.74
N ARG A 280 18.88 22.25 21.38
CA ARG A 280 19.73 22.48 20.21
C ARG A 280 21.20 22.31 20.58
N VAL A 281 21.92 21.52 19.80
CA VAL A 281 23.37 21.35 19.92
C VAL A 281 24.02 21.84 18.63
N ASN A 282 24.69 22.99 18.70
CA ASN A 282 25.42 23.55 17.57
C ASN A 282 26.83 22.92 17.51
N CYS A 283 27.09 22.19 16.43
CA CYS A 283 28.27 21.36 16.21
C CYS A 283 29.01 21.69 14.91
N GLU A 284 28.74 22.84 14.28
CA GLU A 284 29.32 23.24 12.98
C GLU A 284 30.85 23.09 12.96
N ASP A 285 31.58 23.73 13.88
CA ASP A 285 33.04 23.68 13.94
C ASP A 285 33.57 22.24 14.04
N ARG A 286 32.86 21.37 14.78
CA ARG A 286 33.23 19.96 14.96
C ARG A 286 33.09 19.18 13.66
N PHE A 287 32.00 19.38 12.92
CA PHE A 287 31.76 18.66 11.66
C PHE A 287 32.63 19.21 10.55
N LEU A 288 32.70 20.53 10.38
CA LEU A 288 33.55 21.18 9.37
C LEU A 288 35.04 20.89 9.61
N GLY A 289 35.49 20.88 10.87
CA GLY A 289 36.85 20.51 11.24
C GLY A 289 37.22 19.06 10.86
N LYS A 290 36.27 18.12 10.98
CA LYS A 290 36.48 16.73 10.56
C LYS A 290 36.42 16.53 9.04
N LEU A 291 35.70 17.39 8.32
CA LEU A 291 35.57 17.34 6.86
C LEU A 291 36.69 18.09 6.14
N ALA A 292 37.54 18.81 6.87
CA ALA A 292 38.66 19.57 6.31
C ALA A 292 39.59 18.67 5.47
N GLY A 293 39.78 19.03 4.20
CA GLY A 293 40.65 18.29 3.28
C GLY A 293 40.08 16.99 2.73
N VAL A 294 38.85 16.61 3.08
CA VAL A 294 38.20 15.37 2.58
C VAL A 294 37.45 15.67 1.29
N SER A 295 37.93 15.14 0.16
CA SER A 295 37.29 15.27 -1.15
C SER A 295 36.44 14.07 -1.55
N ASP A 296 36.79 12.87 -1.07
CA ASP A 296 36.05 11.65 -1.39
C ASP A 296 34.63 11.68 -0.80
N PRO A 297 33.57 11.64 -1.62
CA PRO A 297 32.19 11.71 -1.14
C PRO A 297 31.79 10.54 -0.24
N GLU A 298 32.36 9.34 -0.41
CA GLU A 298 32.05 8.21 0.47
C GLU A 298 32.65 8.40 1.86
N GLN A 299 33.91 8.83 1.93
CA GLN A 299 34.55 9.20 3.18
C GLN A 299 33.82 10.35 3.88
N LYS A 300 33.37 11.37 3.14
CA LYS A 300 32.56 12.47 3.70
C LYS A 300 31.26 11.99 4.36
N ARG A 301 30.61 10.96 3.82
CA ARG A 301 29.37 10.39 4.39
C ARG A 301 29.60 9.52 5.63
N LYS A 302 30.80 8.94 5.78
CA LYS A 302 31.15 8.08 6.94
C LYS A 302 31.59 8.88 8.16
N ILE A 303 32.10 10.09 7.97
CA ILE A 303 32.59 11.01 9.02
C ILE A 303 31.43 11.64 9.80
#